data_AF-A0A8H3E520-F1
#
_entry.id   AF-A0A8H3E520-F1
#
_cell.length_a   1.000
_cell.length_b   1.000
_cell.length_c   1.000
_cell.angle_alpha   90.00
_cell.angle_beta   90.00
_cell.angle_gamma   90.00
#
_symmetry.space_group_name_H-M   'P 1'
#
loop_
_entity.id
_entity.type
_entity.pdbx_description
1 polymer ?
#
loop_
_entity_poly.entity_id
_entity_poly.type
_entity_poly.pdbx_seq_one_letter_code
_entity_poly.pdbx_strand_id
1 'polypeptide(L)'
;MLNTEYMPTSSNVLGTPIPFLPHAISVSLPTWDDNVAYVEGDQRVVDAMATGYPRFFIHRDIQALAGICETKFGQPGEKCFLFPSDYTADAFRQFMINHPSVPPSPIPVRLVEYAISGKGTDPLELHIALFQADAFSLGNEFWQHTGLGISSRFASTALNLFAQKESIRRPTSLSTAPDLKTLTSPRNAKETRCWLKPRFARG
;
A
#
# COMPACT_ATOMS: atom_id res chain seq x y z
N MET A 1 3.29 -23.98 35.99
CA MET A 1 2.03 -23.97 35.23
C MET A 1 2.04 -22.72 34.38
N LEU A 2 2.36 -22.83 33.09
CA LEU A 2 2.34 -21.67 32.20
C LEU A 2 0.90 -21.43 31.76
N ASN A 3 0.43 -20.22 32.07
CA ASN A 3 -0.90 -19.72 31.74
C ASN A 3 -1.02 -19.71 30.21
N THR A 4 -1.79 -20.64 29.65
CA THR A 4 -2.10 -20.66 28.22
C THR A 4 -3.22 -19.64 28.01
N GLU A 5 -2.83 -18.37 27.90
CA GLU A 5 -3.77 -17.31 27.59
C GLU A 5 -4.35 -17.58 26.20
N TYR A 6 -5.64 -17.90 26.19
CA TYR A 6 -6.43 -18.24 25.03
C TYR A 6 -6.42 -17.04 24.06
N MET A 7 -5.66 -17.15 22.96
CA MET A 7 -5.81 -16.22 21.85
C MET A 7 -7.26 -16.28 21.35
N PRO A 8 -7.97 -15.17 21.15
CA PRO A 8 -9.34 -15.20 20.69
C PRO A 8 -9.37 -15.79 19.27
N THR A 9 -9.82 -17.03 19.14
CA THR A 9 -9.76 -17.85 17.90
C THR A 9 -10.95 -17.66 16.95
N SER A 10 -11.82 -16.67 17.14
CA SER A 10 -12.97 -16.49 16.23
C SER A 10 -13.21 -15.02 15.88
N SER A 11 -12.35 -14.46 15.03
CA SER A 11 -12.77 -13.28 14.27
C SER A 11 -13.76 -13.74 13.20
N ASN A 12 -15.06 -13.80 13.53
CA ASN A 12 -16.16 -13.98 12.56
C ASN A 12 -16.30 -12.78 11.59
N VAL A 13 -15.43 -11.79 11.70
CA VAL A 13 -15.41 -10.60 10.86
C VAL A 13 -14.65 -10.92 9.58
N LEU A 14 -15.36 -10.87 8.46
CA LEU A 14 -14.85 -11.05 7.11
C LEU A 14 -13.56 -10.23 6.87
N GLY A 15 -12.56 -10.86 6.27
CA GLY A 15 -11.30 -10.22 5.88
C GLY A 15 -10.30 -9.97 7.01
N THR A 16 -10.65 -10.32 8.25
CA THR A 16 -9.73 -10.18 9.40
C THR A 16 -8.53 -11.13 9.27
N PRO A 17 -7.28 -10.67 9.52
CA PRO A 17 -6.11 -11.54 9.49
C PRO A 17 -6.16 -12.69 10.51
N ILE A 18 -5.77 -13.89 10.10
CA ILE A 18 -5.67 -15.07 10.98
C ILE A 18 -4.25 -15.66 10.88
N PRO A 19 -3.47 -15.68 11.98
CA PRO A 19 -3.70 -14.99 13.26
C PRO A 19 -3.70 -13.47 13.08
N PHE A 20 -4.13 -12.72 14.10
CA PHE A 20 -4.17 -11.25 14.06
C PHE A 20 -2.77 -10.63 14.14
N LEU A 21 -2.03 -10.70 13.03
CA LEU A 21 -0.68 -10.18 12.85
C LEU A 21 -0.59 -9.39 11.54
N PRO A 22 0.27 -8.35 11.46
CA PRO A 22 0.38 -7.48 10.27
C PRO A 22 0.70 -8.21 8.97
N HIS A 23 1.39 -9.35 9.04
CA HIS A 23 1.85 -10.11 7.88
C HIS A 23 1.27 -11.53 7.85
N ALA A 24 0.09 -11.72 8.45
CA ALA A 24 -0.59 -13.00 8.34
C ALA A 24 -0.91 -13.33 6.89
N ILE A 25 -0.91 -14.62 6.56
CA ILE A 25 -1.10 -15.13 5.19
C ILE A 25 -2.48 -15.76 4.98
N SER A 26 -3.36 -15.63 5.96
CA SER A 26 -4.72 -16.13 5.94
C SER A 26 -5.67 -15.06 6.48
N VAL A 27 -6.92 -15.13 6.06
CA VAL A 27 -8.00 -14.23 6.47
C VAL A 27 -9.25 -15.02 6.82
N SER A 28 -10.10 -14.40 7.63
CA SER A 28 -11.43 -14.93 7.93
C SER A 28 -12.36 -14.80 6.73
N LEU A 29 -12.86 -15.92 6.23
CA LEU A 29 -13.99 -16.03 5.31
C LEU A 29 -15.08 -16.82 6.05
N PRO A 30 -15.93 -16.15 6.84
CA PRO A 30 -16.74 -16.80 7.88
C PRO A 30 -17.87 -17.67 7.31
N THR A 31 -18.31 -17.42 6.07
CA THR A 31 -19.37 -18.20 5.41
C THR A 31 -18.89 -18.86 4.12
N TRP A 32 -19.61 -19.88 3.65
CA TRP A 32 -19.35 -20.45 2.33
C TRP A 32 -19.60 -19.44 1.21
N ASP A 33 -20.62 -18.59 1.35
CA ASP A 33 -20.91 -17.51 0.39
C ASP A 33 -19.76 -16.52 0.29
N ASP A 34 -19.06 -16.22 1.40
CA ASP A 34 -17.84 -15.40 1.35
C ASP A 34 -16.68 -16.08 0.60
N ASN A 35 -16.59 -17.42 0.66
CA ASN A 35 -15.60 -18.18 -0.11
C ASN A 35 -15.93 -18.14 -1.61
N VAL A 36 -17.20 -18.33 -1.98
CA VAL A 36 -17.65 -18.21 -3.38
C VAL A 36 -17.40 -16.80 -3.89
N ALA A 37 -17.84 -15.78 -3.16
CA ALA A 37 -17.66 -14.37 -3.52
C ALA A 37 -16.19 -13.95 -3.60
N TYR A 38 -15.30 -14.52 -2.76
CA TYR A 38 -13.85 -14.32 -2.88
C TYR A 38 -13.32 -14.84 -4.22
N VAL A 39 -13.71 -16.06 -4.63
CA VAL A 39 -13.28 -16.66 -5.89
C VAL A 39 -13.82 -15.91 -7.11
N GLU A 40 -15.06 -15.41 -7.02
CA GLU A 40 -15.70 -14.60 -8.06
C GLU A 40 -15.16 -13.16 -8.12
N GLY A 41 -14.35 -12.74 -7.14
CA GLY A 41 -13.78 -11.39 -7.08
C GLY A 41 -14.78 -10.31 -6.69
N ASP A 42 -15.80 -10.64 -5.89
CA ASP A 42 -16.76 -9.68 -5.36
C ASP A 42 -16.05 -8.60 -4.53
N GLN A 43 -16.26 -7.34 -4.88
CA GLN A 43 -15.62 -6.20 -4.22
C GLN A 43 -15.93 -6.11 -2.72
N ARG A 44 -17.12 -6.54 -2.27
CA ARG A 44 -17.45 -6.60 -0.84
C ARG A 44 -16.43 -7.45 -0.06
N VAL A 45 -15.97 -8.55 -0.65
CA VAL A 45 -15.00 -9.45 -0.02
C VAL A 45 -13.57 -8.93 -0.24
N VAL A 46 -13.23 -8.58 -1.49
CA VAL A 46 -11.88 -8.12 -1.85
C VAL A 46 -11.49 -6.85 -1.08
N ASP A 47 -12.42 -5.90 -0.91
CA ASP A 47 -12.19 -4.67 -0.17
C ASP A 47 -12.09 -4.92 1.35
N ALA A 48 -12.80 -5.92 1.88
CA ALA A 48 -12.75 -6.28 3.29
C ALA A 48 -11.43 -7.01 3.67
N MET A 49 -10.75 -7.64 2.71
CA MET A 49 -9.51 -8.37 2.95
C MET A 49 -8.37 -7.45 3.38
N ALA A 50 -7.93 -7.60 4.63
CA ALA A 50 -6.74 -6.93 5.14
C ALA A 50 -5.44 -7.55 4.61
N THR A 51 -5.44 -8.87 4.39
CA THR A 51 -4.32 -9.65 3.87
C THR A 51 -4.85 -10.85 3.07
N GLY A 52 -3.96 -11.74 2.64
CA GLY A 52 -4.32 -12.99 2.02
C GLY A 52 -3.09 -13.83 1.75
N TYR A 53 -3.29 -14.97 1.08
CA TYR A 53 -2.17 -15.81 0.70
C TYR A 53 -1.29 -15.06 -0.32
N PRO A 54 0.04 -14.92 -0.11
CA PRO A 54 0.89 -14.00 -0.88
C PRO A 54 0.86 -14.15 -2.39
N ARG A 55 0.51 -15.34 -2.90
CA ARG A 55 0.38 -15.59 -4.34
C ARG A 55 -0.91 -15.02 -4.93
N PHE A 56 -2.01 -15.02 -4.19
CA PHE A 56 -3.33 -14.56 -4.68
C PHE A 56 -3.67 -13.14 -4.24
N PHE A 57 -3.03 -12.66 -3.18
CA PHE A 57 -3.23 -11.32 -2.65
C PHE A 57 -1.88 -10.60 -2.53
N ILE A 58 -1.65 -9.61 -3.38
CA ILE A 58 -0.48 -8.74 -3.26
C ILE A 58 -0.71 -7.86 -2.03
N HIS A 59 0.10 -8.07 -0.99
CA HIS A 59 -0.05 -7.39 0.29
C HIS A 59 -0.09 -5.85 0.14
N ARG A 60 -0.89 -5.17 0.97
CA ARG A 60 -1.11 -3.71 0.87
C ARG A 60 0.19 -2.89 0.97
N ASP A 61 1.13 -3.28 1.84
CA ASP A 61 2.46 -2.66 1.90
C ASP A 61 3.23 -2.78 0.57
N ILE A 62 3.11 -3.90 -0.14
CA ILE A 62 3.75 -4.11 -1.45
C ILE A 62 3.09 -3.17 -2.47
N GLN A 63 1.75 -3.06 -2.46
CA GLN A 63 1.00 -2.14 -3.32
C GLN A 63 1.39 -0.68 -3.06
N ALA A 64 1.51 -0.28 -1.79
CA ALA A 64 1.91 1.07 -1.41
C ALA A 64 3.34 1.39 -1.87
N LEU A 65 4.28 0.45 -1.66
CA LEU A 65 5.66 0.60 -2.12
C LEU A 65 5.72 0.66 -3.66
N ALA A 66 4.95 -0.16 -4.36
CA ALA A 66 4.84 -0.13 -5.81
C ALA A 66 4.34 1.24 -6.29
N GLY A 67 3.31 1.81 -5.66
CA GLY A 67 2.81 3.15 -6.00
C GLY A 67 3.85 4.26 -5.85
N ILE A 68 4.69 4.19 -4.80
CA ILE A 68 5.84 5.11 -4.64
C ILE A 68 6.83 4.93 -5.79
N CYS A 69 7.13 3.68 -6.15
CA CYS A 69 8.07 3.35 -7.21
C CYS A 69 7.55 3.77 -8.60
N GLU A 70 6.27 3.56 -8.89
CA GLU A 70 5.57 4.04 -10.09
C GLU A 70 5.67 5.56 -10.20
N THR A 71 5.40 6.28 -9.11
CA THR A 71 5.49 7.76 -9.09
C THR A 71 6.93 8.26 -9.29
N LYS A 72 7.91 7.54 -8.75
CA LYS A 72 9.31 7.98 -8.74
C LYS A 72 10.09 7.59 -9.99
N PHE A 73 9.83 6.41 -10.53
CA PHE A 73 10.63 5.80 -11.60
C PHE A 73 9.82 5.44 -12.84
N GLY A 74 8.50 5.42 -12.75
CA GLY A 74 7.60 5.07 -13.85
C GLY A 74 7.31 6.23 -14.78
N GLN A 75 6.86 5.89 -15.98
CA GLN A 75 6.27 6.77 -16.96
C GLN A 75 4.73 6.70 -16.90
N PRO A 76 3.99 7.67 -17.47
CA PRO A 76 2.54 7.58 -17.55
C PRO A 76 2.08 6.26 -18.19
N GLY A 77 1.17 5.56 -17.52
CA GLY A 77 0.66 4.26 -17.97
C GLY A 77 1.51 3.05 -17.56
N GLU A 78 2.66 3.25 -16.93
CA GLU A 78 3.45 2.13 -16.39
C GLU A 78 2.96 1.67 -15.02
N LYS A 79 3.09 0.35 -14.80
CA LYS A 79 2.95 -0.35 -13.53
C LYS A 79 4.25 -1.04 -13.18
N CYS A 80 4.41 -1.45 -11.92
CA CYS A 80 5.60 -2.20 -11.52
C CYS A 80 5.34 -3.43 -10.67
N PHE A 81 6.23 -4.42 -10.82
CA PHE A 81 6.47 -5.47 -9.85
C PHE A 81 7.84 -5.27 -9.17
N LEU A 82 7.93 -5.73 -7.93
CA LEU A 82 9.07 -5.48 -7.05
C LEU A 82 9.73 -6.80 -6.67
N PHE A 83 11.05 -6.84 -6.79
CA PHE A 83 11.88 -8.03 -6.64
C PHE A 83 13.04 -7.80 -5.66
N PRO A 84 13.43 -8.83 -4.89
CA PRO A 84 14.50 -8.74 -3.91
C PRO A 84 15.91 -8.87 -4.53
N SER A 85 16.02 -9.26 -5.80
CA SER A 85 17.32 -9.42 -6.49
C SER A 85 17.22 -9.15 -7.99
N ASP A 86 18.36 -8.87 -8.60
CA ASP A 86 18.55 -8.73 -10.05
C ASP A 86 18.11 -9.98 -10.80
N TYR A 87 18.48 -11.16 -10.29
CA TYR A 87 18.15 -12.46 -10.88
C TYR A 87 16.63 -12.67 -11.01
N THR A 88 15.88 -12.35 -9.95
CA THR A 88 14.42 -12.53 -9.96
C THR A 88 13.71 -11.48 -10.81
N ALA A 89 14.24 -10.25 -10.86
CA ALA A 89 13.76 -9.21 -11.76
C ALA A 89 14.02 -9.53 -13.24
N ASP A 90 15.19 -10.10 -13.56
CA ASP A 90 15.49 -10.54 -14.92
C ASP A 90 14.62 -11.72 -15.33
N ALA A 91 14.40 -12.70 -14.44
CA ALA A 91 13.49 -13.81 -14.70
C ALA A 91 12.07 -13.32 -15.05
N PHE A 92 11.56 -12.31 -14.34
CA PHE A 92 10.30 -11.65 -14.68
C PHE A 92 10.33 -10.99 -16.06
N ARG A 93 11.37 -10.21 -16.36
CA ARG A 93 11.54 -9.58 -17.67
C ARG A 93 11.57 -10.62 -18.80
N GLN A 94 12.33 -11.69 -18.64
CA GLN A 94 12.41 -12.76 -19.64
C GLN A 94 11.05 -13.44 -19.82
N PHE A 95 10.30 -13.67 -18.76
CA PHE A 95 8.94 -14.21 -18.86
C PHE A 95 8.02 -13.30 -19.69
N MET A 96 8.03 -11.99 -19.40
CA MET A 96 7.19 -11.01 -20.10
C MET A 96 7.56 -10.88 -21.59
N ILE A 97 8.86 -10.86 -21.92
CA ILE A 97 9.34 -10.73 -23.31
C ILE A 97 9.06 -12.00 -24.12
N ASN A 98 9.22 -13.17 -23.52
CA ASN A 98 9.03 -14.45 -24.20
C ASN A 98 7.56 -14.89 -24.24
N HIS A 99 6.65 -14.13 -23.63
CA HIS A 99 5.23 -14.46 -23.68
C HIS A 99 4.70 -14.33 -25.11
N PRO A 100 4.08 -15.38 -25.66
CA PRO A 100 3.56 -15.34 -27.02
C PRO A 100 2.41 -14.33 -27.14
N SER A 101 2.54 -13.38 -28.06
CA SER A 101 1.51 -12.39 -28.39
C SER A 101 1.12 -12.47 -29.87
N VAL A 102 -0.14 -12.13 -30.18
CA VAL A 102 -0.68 -12.08 -31.54
C VAL A 102 -1.33 -10.70 -31.75
N PRO A 103 -0.77 -9.82 -32.60
CA PRO A 103 0.48 -9.97 -33.36
C PRO A 103 1.72 -10.03 -32.44
N PRO A 104 2.84 -10.63 -32.91
CA PRO A 104 4.07 -10.70 -32.13
C PRO A 104 4.59 -9.29 -31.83
N SER A 105 4.49 -8.92 -30.56
CA SER A 105 5.05 -7.69 -30.02
C SER A 105 5.67 -8.00 -28.67
N PRO A 106 6.99 -7.80 -28.50
CA PRO A 106 7.62 -8.01 -27.21
C PRO A 106 7.10 -6.97 -26.22
N ILE A 107 6.73 -7.41 -25.03
CA ILE A 107 6.30 -6.50 -23.97
C ILE A 107 7.55 -5.85 -23.37
N PRO A 108 7.76 -4.53 -23.54
CA PRO A 108 8.95 -3.89 -23.02
C PRO A 108 8.89 -3.85 -21.49
N VAL A 109 9.95 -4.37 -20.86
CA VAL A 109 10.12 -4.31 -19.41
C VAL A 109 11.43 -3.60 -19.08
N ARG A 110 11.34 -2.51 -18.33
CA ARG A 110 12.49 -1.74 -17.86
C ARG A 110 12.82 -2.10 -16.42
N LEU A 111 14.08 -2.45 -16.18
CA LEU A 111 14.58 -2.74 -14.84
C LEU A 111 15.25 -1.51 -14.25
N VAL A 112 14.97 -1.23 -12.98
CA VAL A 112 15.62 -0.18 -12.19
C VAL A 112 16.09 -0.80 -10.89
N GLU A 113 17.35 -0.60 -10.57
CA GLU A 113 17.94 -0.98 -9.29
C GLU A 113 17.95 0.22 -8.36
N TYR A 114 17.52 0.02 -7.13
CA TYR A 114 17.42 1.10 -6.15
C TYR A 114 17.80 0.64 -4.76
N ALA A 115 18.83 1.28 -4.20
CA ALA A 115 19.27 1.05 -2.83
C ALA A 115 18.57 2.01 -1.85
N ILE A 116 17.83 1.46 -0.89
CA ILE A 116 17.16 2.21 0.17
C ILE A 116 18.03 2.20 1.43
N SER A 117 18.88 3.21 1.59
CA SER A 117 19.69 3.36 2.80
C SER A 117 18.94 4.08 3.94
N GLY A 118 18.97 3.54 5.15
CA GLY A 118 18.55 4.22 6.38
C GLY A 118 19.73 4.74 7.21
N LYS A 119 19.46 5.49 8.30
CA LYS A 119 20.52 5.82 9.26
C LYS A 119 20.92 4.55 10.03
N GLY A 120 22.18 4.14 9.92
CA GLY A 120 22.73 3.03 10.71
C GLY A 120 22.18 1.65 10.36
N THR A 121 21.60 1.49 9.16
CA THR A 121 21.11 0.21 8.63
C THR A 121 21.76 -0.06 7.28
N ASP A 122 22.00 -1.33 6.98
CA ASP A 122 22.50 -1.73 5.68
C ASP A 122 21.51 -1.33 4.58
N PRO A 123 21.99 -0.90 3.41
CA PRO A 123 21.14 -0.51 2.31
C PRO A 123 20.28 -1.70 1.88
N LEU A 124 18.96 -1.46 1.77
CA LEU A 124 18.04 -2.45 1.24
C LEU A 124 18.00 -2.35 -0.28
N GLU A 125 18.47 -3.37 -0.97
CA GLU A 125 18.47 -3.45 -2.42
C GLU A 125 17.07 -3.82 -2.94
N LEU A 126 16.51 -2.99 -3.81
CA LEU A 126 15.21 -3.18 -4.43
C LEU A 126 15.35 -3.16 -5.95
N HIS A 127 14.84 -4.18 -6.62
CA HIS A 127 14.79 -4.27 -8.07
C HIS A 127 13.35 -4.07 -8.55
N ILE A 128 13.17 -3.11 -9.44
CA ILE A 128 11.86 -2.64 -9.89
C ILE A 128 11.72 -2.99 -11.37
N ALA A 129 10.71 -3.79 -11.72
CA ALA A 129 10.37 -4.08 -13.11
C ALA A 129 9.16 -3.25 -13.52
N LEU A 130 9.36 -2.31 -14.44
CA LEU A 130 8.35 -1.38 -14.98
C LEU A 130 7.90 -1.83 -16.36
N PHE A 131 6.59 -1.82 -16.59
CA PHE A 131 5.95 -2.27 -17.83
C PHE A 131 4.59 -1.59 -18.00
N GLN A 132 3.99 -1.67 -19.19
CA GLN A 132 2.70 -1.04 -19.47
C GLN A 132 1.55 -1.71 -18.69
N ALA A 133 0.59 -0.91 -18.20
CA ALA A 133 -0.49 -1.39 -17.32
C ALA A 133 -1.40 -2.45 -17.95
N ASP A 134 -1.50 -2.49 -19.28
CA ASP A 134 -2.26 -3.50 -20.03
C ASP A 134 -1.71 -4.92 -19.85
N ALA A 135 -0.40 -5.06 -19.60
CA ALA A 135 0.26 -6.33 -19.34
C ALA A 135 0.24 -6.75 -17.85
N PHE A 136 -0.51 -6.05 -16.98
CA PHE A 136 -0.56 -6.35 -15.54
C PHE A 136 -1.06 -7.77 -15.25
N SER A 137 -2.10 -8.23 -15.96
CA SER A 137 -2.63 -9.59 -15.78
C SER A 137 -1.54 -10.65 -16.02
N LEU A 138 -0.75 -10.50 -17.09
CA LEU A 138 0.36 -11.38 -17.39
C LEU A 138 1.44 -11.32 -16.32
N GLY A 139 1.83 -10.11 -15.90
CA GLY A 139 2.81 -9.97 -14.81
C GLY A 139 2.33 -10.61 -13.50
N ASN A 140 1.03 -10.55 -13.23
CA ASN A 140 0.40 -11.18 -12.08
C ASN A 140 0.41 -12.72 -12.15
N GLU A 141 0.36 -13.32 -13.35
CA GLU A 141 0.56 -14.77 -13.51
C GLU A 141 1.96 -15.19 -13.05
N PHE A 142 3.00 -14.45 -13.45
CA PHE A 142 4.37 -14.72 -12.97
C PHE A 142 4.44 -14.64 -11.45
N TRP A 143 3.85 -13.60 -10.85
CA TRP A 143 3.78 -13.44 -9.40
C TRP A 143 3.10 -14.64 -8.74
N GLN A 144 1.92 -15.01 -9.22
CA GLN A 144 1.10 -16.11 -8.70
C GLN A 144 1.84 -17.45 -8.77
N HIS A 145 2.52 -17.74 -9.87
CA HIS A 145 3.11 -19.06 -10.11
C HIS A 145 4.51 -19.21 -9.52
N THR A 146 5.32 -18.15 -9.52
CA THR A 146 6.71 -18.22 -9.08
C THR A 146 6.88 -17.83 -7.61
N GLY A 147 6.12 -16.84 -7.12
CA GLY A 147 6.29 -16.27 -5.79
C GLY A 147 7.66 -15.60 -5.57
N LEU A 148 8.32 -15.13 -6.63
CA LEU A 148 9.67 -14.55 -6.58
C LEU A 148 9.73 -13.06 -6.22
N GLY A 149 8.59 -12.42 -6.02
CA GLY A 149 8.53 -11.01 -5.60
C GLY A 149 8.93 -10.77 -4.16
N ILE A 150 8.97 -9.50 -3.75
CA ILE A 150 9.28 -9.12 -2.37
C ILE A 150 8.21 -9.60 -1.37
N SER A 151 8.62 -9.84 -0.13
CA SER A 151 7.69 -10.13 0.97
C SER A 151 7.03 -8.88 1.54
N SER A 152 5.91 -9.05 2.25
CA SER A 152 5.25 -7.97 2.99
C SER A 152 6.17 -7.34 4.05
N ARG A 153 6.99 -8.15 4.74
CA ARG A 153 8.00 -7.66 5.69
C ARG A 153 9.07 -6.80 5.01
N PHE A 154 9.54 -7.22 3.85
CA PHE A 154 10.49 -6.43 3.05
C PHE A 154 9.87 -5.08 2.69
N ALA A 155 8.63 -5.09 2.18
CA ALA A 155 7.93 -3.86 1.81
C ALA A 155 7.72 -2.93 3.01
N SER A 156 7.34 -3.47 4.17
CA SER A 156 7.16 -2.70 5.40
C SER A 156 8.47 -2.01 5.84
N THR A 157 9.60 -2.74 5.82
CA THR A 157 10.92 -2.16 6.12
C THR A 157 11.26 -1.05 5.12
N ALA A 158 11.07 -1.28 3.82
CA ALA A 158 11.33 -0.29 2.78
C ALA A 158 10.49 0.99 2.98
N LEU A 159 9.19 0.85 3.26
CA LEU A 159 8.27 1.96 3.52
C LEU A 159 8.71 2.79 4.74
N ASN A 160 9.12 2.13 5.83
CA ASN A 160 9.64 2.81 7.02
C ASN A 160 10.89 3.65 6.69
N LEU A 161 11.78 3.11 5.86
CA LEU A 161 12.97 3.85 5.42
C LEU A 161 12.62 5.05 4.52
N PHE A 162 11.60 4.93 3.66
CA PHE A 162 11.09 6.07 2.88
C PHE A 162 10.52 7.17 3.79
N ALA A 163 9.68 6.81 4.76
CA ALA A 163 9.11 7.76 5.71
C ALA A 163 10.18 8.51 6.52
N GLN A 164 11.24 7.82 6.94
CA GLN A 164 12.39 8.44 7.60
C GLN A 164 13.15 9.41 6.69
N LYS A 165 13.30 9.10 5.40
CA LYS A 165 13.95 10.02 4.44
C LYS A 165 13.13 11.28 4.23
N GLU A 166 11.81 11.18 4.17
CA GLU A 166 10.93 12.33 3.99
C GLU A 166 10.89 13.26 5.21
N SER A 167 10.88 12.72 6.42
CA SER A 167 10.94 13.52 7.64
C SER A 167 12.26 14.28 7.80
N ILE A 168 13.37 13.75 7.28
CA ILE A 168 14.65 14.46 7.23
C ILE A 168 14.61 15.60 6.20
N ARG A 169 13.97 15.38 5.04
CA ARG A 169 13.87 16.40 3.98
C ARG A 169 12.94 17.56 4.34
N ARG A 170 11.95 17.32 5.19
CA ARG A 170 11.11 18.37 5.79
C ARG A 170 11.62 18.65 7.20
N PRO A 171 12.67 19.47 7.41
CA PRO A 171 13.00 19.89 8.75
C PRO A 171 11.74 20.51 9.35
N THR A 172 11.35 20.02 10.52
CA THR A 172 10.30 20.58 11.35
C THR A 172 10.50 22.08 11.38
N SER A 173 9.64 22.82 10.69
CA SER A 173 9.51 24.25 10.93
C SER A 173 9.06 24.38 12.37
N LEU A 174 10.01 24.56 13.28
CA LEU A 174 9.74 24.97 14.65
C LEU A 174 8.98 26.29 14.54
N SER A 175 7.66 26.20 14.64
CA SER A 175 6.81 27.35 14.89
C SER A 175 7.17 27.84 16.28
N THR A 176 8.09 28.79 16.35
CA THR A 176 8.29 29.63 17.52
C THR A 176 6.96 30.32 17.79
N ALA A 177 6.21 29.80 18.75
CA ALA A 177 5.06 30.51 19.28
C ALA A 177 5.56 31.84 19.87
N PRO A 178 5.00 33.01 19.52
CA PRO A 178 5.25 34.19 20.30
C PRO A 178 4.54 34.01 21.65
N ASP A 179 5.35 34.11 22.71
CA ASP A 179 4.92 34.29 24.08
C ASP A 179 4.06 35.56 24.16
N LEU A 180 2.80 35.44 24.60
CA LEU A 180 2.01 36.58 25.01
C LEU A 180 1.32 36.28 26.34
N LYS A 181 2.04 36.58 27.42
CA LYS A 181 1.46 36.79 28.74
C LYS A 181 0.63 38.08 28.75
N THR A 182 -0.61 37.92 29.21
CA THR A 182 -1.44 38.89 29.97
C THR A 182 -1.73 40.28 29.38
N LEU A 183 -3.01 40.59 29.16
CA LEU A 183 -3.77 41.49 30.06
C LEU A 183 -5.28 41.53 29.75
N THR A 184 -6.07 41.37 30.82
CA THR A 184 -7.38 42.00 31.14
C THR A 184 -8.64 41.71 30.31
N SER A 185 -9.57 41.01 30.98
CA SER A 185 -11.02 41.13 30.83
C SER A 185 -11.50 42.56 31.16
N PRO A 186 -12.62 43.01 30.55
CA PRO A 186 -13.75 43.37 31.40
C PRO A 186 -15.12 42.83 30.95
N ARG A 187 -15.99 42.75 31.96
CA ARG A 187 -17.40 42.36 32.03
C ARG A 187 -18.36 43.08 31.05
N ASN A 188 -19.37 42.30 30.63
CA ASN A 188 -20.79 42.61 30.39
C ASN A 188 -21.19 43.91 29.65
N ALA A 189 -21.87 43.74 28.51
CA ALA A 189 -23.02 44.56 28.14
C ALA A 189 -24.02 43.74 27.31
N LYS A 190 -25.30 44.02 27.57
CA LYS A 190 -26.49 43.29 27.16
C LYS A 190 -26.93 43.67 25.74
N GLU A 191 -27.45 42.69 25.01
CA GLU A 191 -28.72 42.71 24.26
C GLU A 191 -29.04 43.90 23.34
N THR A 192 -29.14 43.67 22.02
CA THR A 192 -30.30 44.11 21.21
C THR A 192 -30.34 43.49 19.78
N ARG A 193 -31.48 42.86 19.48
CA ARG A 193 -32.25 42.69 18.22
C ARG A 193 -31.58 42.99 16.87
N CYS A 194 -31.57 42.04 15.93
CA CYS A 194 -32.63 41.70 14.96
C CYS A 194 -32.57 42.55 13.67
N TRP A 195 -32.35 41.91 12.50
CA TRP A 195 -33.34 41.78 11.42
C TRP A 195 -32.70 41.22 10.11
N LEU A 196 -33.46 40.31 9.49
CA LEU A 196 -33.54 39.97 8.05
C LEU A 196 -32.55 38.98 7.40
N LYS A 197 -33.05 37.75 7.22
CA LYS A 197 -32.83 36.86 6.05
C LYS A 197 -33.76 37.31 4.87
N PRO A 198 -33.96 36.53 3.77
CA PRO A 198 -33.11 36.19 2.60
C PRO A 198 -33.88 36.37 1.24
N ARG A 199 -33.28 35.96 0.11
CA ARG A 199 -33.85 35.50 -1.22
C ARG A 199 -33.02 36.09 -2.37
N PHE A 200 -32.68 35.41 -3.46
CA PHE A 200 -33.46 34.64 -4.47
C PHE A 200 -32.60 33.46 -4.99
N ALA A 201 -33.06 32.26 -5.37
CA ALA A 201 -34.13 31.79 -6.27
C ALA A 201 -33.86 31.98 -7.79
N ARG A 202 -33.43 30.88 -8.42
CA ARG A 202 -33.71 30.33 -9.77
C ARG A 202 -33.60 31.21 -11.02
N GLY A 203 -32.82 30.70 -11.98
CA GLY A 203 -33.07 30.70 -13.42
C GLY A 203 -32.82 29.29 -13.93
#